data_AF-A0A951HSP8-F1
#
_entry.id   AF-A0A951HSP8-F1
#
_cell.length_a   1.000
_cell.length_b   1.000
_cell.length_c   1.000
_cell.angle_alpha   90.00
_cell.angle_beta   90.00
_cell.angle_gamma   90.00
#
_symmetry.space_group_name_H-M   'P 1'
#
loop_
_entity.id
_entity.type
_entity.pdbx_description
1 polymer ?
#
loop_
_entity_poly.entity_id
_entity_poly.type
_entity_poly.pdbx_seq_one_letter_code
_entity_poly.pdbx_strand_id
1 'polypeptide(L)'
;MPTLVRRGGLLALCVALCAALSACMVQLAPAYDTTIVGGLNSANQDIHALFAQIGTATTPDTFSARKPQYDQIVAELGATETQIRTRPMPSSAAIKKAAAALARMHVAGVAVDPNFTVYPSARAVADLKDTIQHMEAADEKTGLRGGLLAAFQNQAETFLTQAMTYENYLKR
;
A
#
# COMPACT_ATOMS: atom_id res chain seq x y z
N MET A 1 -30.10 -5.51 61.79
CA MET A 1 -29.99 -4.86 60.47
C MET A 1 -28.56 -4.97 59.90
N PRO A 2 -28.07 -6.13 59.39
CA PRO A 2 -26.73 -6.23 58.80
C PRO A 2 -26.69 -6.56 57.28
N THR A 3 -27.84 -6.75 56.63
CA THR A 3 -27.90 -7.28 55.25
C THR A 3 -27.80 -6.21 54.15
N LEU A 4 -27.96 -4.93 54.47
CA LEU A 4 -27.92 -3.85 53.47
C LEU A 4 -26.49 -3.48 53.03
N VAL A 5 -25.53 -3.45 53.97
CA VAL A 5 -24.14 -3.01 53.70
C VAL A 5 -23.40 -4.00 52.79
N ARG A 6 -23.72 -5.30 52.89
CA ARG A 6 -23.09 -6.37 52.10
C ARG A 6 -23.49 -6.36 50.62
N ARG A 7 -24.70 -5.83 50.30
CA ARG A 7 -25.20 -5.70 48.93
C ARG A 7 -24.53 -4.55 48.16
N GLY A 8 -24.23 -3.43 48.84
CA GLY A 8 -23.55 -2.28 48.23
C GLY A 8 -22.11 -2.59 47.81
N GLY A 9 -21.36 -3.34 48.64
CA GLY A 9 -19.99 -3.74 48.32
C GLY A 9 -19.89 -4.71 47.14
N LEU A 10 -20.84 -5.65 47.00
CA LEU A 10 -20.87 -6.58 45.88
C LEU A 10 -21.21 -5.87 44.56
N LEU A 11 -22.13 -4.91 44.59
CA LEU A 11 -22.50 -4.10 43.42
C LEU A 11 -21.35 -3.18 42.99
N ALA A 12 -20.66 -2.55 43.94
CA ALA A 12 -19.48 -1.73 43.66
C ALA A 12 -18.33 -2.56 43.06
N LEU A 13 -18.11 -3.78 43.56
CA LEU A 13 -17.12 -4.71 43.01
C LEU A 13 -17.49 -5.15 41.58
N CYS A 14 -18.76 -5.47 41.32
CA CYS A 14 -19.23 -5.81 39.99
C CYS A 14 -19.10 -4.64 38.99
N VAL A 15 -19.44 -3.42 39.40
CA VAL A 15 -19.28 -2.22 38.55
C VAL A 15 -17.81 -1.93 38.26
N ALA A 16 -16.94 -2.04 39.27
CA ALA A 16 -15.49 -1.88 39.09
C ALA A 16 -14.90 -2.94 38.15
N LEU A 17 -15.37 -4.20 38.26
CA LEU A 17 -14.93 -5.29 37.39
C LEU A 17 -15.41 -5.11 35.95
N CYS A 18 -16.67 -4.69 35.73
CA CYS A 18 -17.18 -4.37 34.40
C CYS A 18 -16.47 -3.17 33.77
N ALA A 19 -16.12 -2.15 34.56
CA ALA A 19 -15.34 -1.01 34.08
C ALA A 19 -13.92 -1.42 33.66
N ALA A 20 -13.26 -2.29 34.44
CA ALA A 20 -11.93 -2.81 34.12
C ALA A 20 -11.91 -3.67 32.84
N LEU A 21 -13.01 -4.38 32.53
CA LEU A 21 -13.14 -5.21 31.32
C LEU A 21 -13.44 -4.39 30.04
N SER A 22 -13.94 -3.16 30.18
CA SER A 22 -14.26 -2.27 29.03
C SER A 22 -13.05 -1.52 28.45
N ALA A 23 -11.90 -1.54 29.15
CA ALA A 23 -10.68 -0.85 28.72
C ALA A 23 -9.86 -1.61 27.66
N CYS A 24 -10.20 -2.87 27.38
CA CYS A 24 -9.61 -3.63 26.28
C CYS A 24 -10.27 -3.18 24.96
N MET A 25 -9.97 -1.97 24.50
CA MET A 25 -10.32 -1.51 23.16
C MET A 25 -9.46 -2.28 22.15
N VAL A 26 -9.90 -3.50 21.82
CA VAL A 26 -9.22 -4.33 20.82
C VAL A 26 -9.34 -3.58 19.49
N GLN A 27 -8.20 -3.08 19.00
CA GLN A 27 -8.12 -2.42 17.71
C GLN A 27 -8.32 -3.47 16.61
N LEU A 28 -9.59 -3.69 16.25
CA LEU A 28 -10.05 -4.77 15.38
C LEU A 28 -9.70 -4.59 13.88
N ALA A 29 -8.94 -3.54 13.52
CA ALA A 29 -8.42 -3.38 12.17
C ALA A 29 -7.00 -2.80 12.24
N PRO A 30 -6.14 -3.09 11.24
CA PRO A 30 -4.78 -2.56 11.21
C PRO A 30 -4.84 -1.04 11.26
N ALA A 31 -3.97 -0.45 12.05
CA ALA A 31 -3.80 0.99 12.03
C ALA A 31 -3.26 1.39 10.65
N TYR A 32 -3.81 2.46 10.10
CA TYR A 32 -3.17 3.23 9.03
C TYR A 32 -1.72 3.52 9.43
N ASP A 33 -0.77 3.14 8.57
CA ASP A 33 0.66 3.35 8.81
C ASP A 33 1.15 4.49 7.91
N THR A 34 1.51 5.61 8.53
CA THR A 34 2.04 6.79 7.84
C THR A 34 3.36 6.51 7.14
N THR A 35 4.12 5.51 7.60
CA THR A 35 5.40 5.10 7.00
C THR A 35 5.16 4.46 5.64
N ILE A 36 4.17 3.56 5.55
CA ILE A 36 3.77 2.90 4.29
C ILE A 36 3.31 3.94 3.28
N VAL A 37 2.44 4.87 3.69
CA VAL A 37 1.97 5.94 2.80
C VAL A 37 3.09 6.91 2.44
N GLY A 38 4.01 7.17 3.37
CA GLY A 38 5.23 7.92 3.10
C GLY A 38 6.07 7.28 2.00
N GLY A 39 6.35 5.98 2.11
CA GLY A 39 7.10 5.22 1.09
C GLY A 39 6.39 5.17 -0.26
N LEU A 40 5.06 5.00 -0.29
CA LEU A 40 4.30 5.08 -1.54
C LEU A 40 4.36 6.47 -2.18
N ASN A 41 4.31 7.54 -1.38
CA ASN A 41 4.41 8.91 -1.88
C ASN A 41 5.81 9.24 -2.39
N SER A 42 6.86 8.76 -1.73
CA SER A 42 8.25 8.93 -2.18
C SER A 42 8.50 8.14 -3.47
N ALA A 43 8.09 6.87 -3.53
CA ALA A 43 8.16 6.09 -4.77
C ALA A 43 7.39 6.75 -5.92
N ASN A 44 6.20 7.32 -5.65
CA ASN A 44 5.45 8.10 -6.64
C ASN A 44 6.25 9.29 -7.18
N GLN A 45 6.89 10.06 -6.30
CA GLN A 45 7.72 11.21 -6.68
C GLN A 45 8.91 10.77 -7.53
N ASP A 46 9.60 9.70 -7.12
CA ASP A 46 10.77 9.19 -7.82
C ASP A 46 10.42 8.60 -9.20
N ILE A 47 9.28 7.90 -9.31
CA ILE A 47 8.76 7.39 -10.58
C ILE A 47 8.42 8.55 -11.52
N HIS A 48 7.75 9.60 -11.04
CA HIS A 48 7.46 10.78 -11.86
C HIS A 48 8.74 11.52 -12.27
N ALA A 49 9.72 11.63 -11.38
CA ALA A 49 11.02 12.20 -11.71
C ALA A 49 11.74 11.37 -12.78
N LEU A 50 11.62 10.04 -12.76
CA LEU A 50 12.22 9.15 -13.76
C LEU A 50 11.58 9.36 -15.13
N PHE A 51 10.25 9.40 -15.19
CA PHE A 51 9.54 9.71 -16.43
C PHE A 51 9.86 11.12 -16.96
N ALA A 52 10.03 12.10 -16.07
CA ALA A 52 10.46 13.44 -16.46
C ALA A 52 11.89 13.45 -17.02
N GLN A 53 12.82 12.68 -16.43
CA GLN A 53 14.18 12.52 -16.93
C GLN A 53 14.23 11.82 -18.30
N ILE A 54 13.35 10.84 -18.53
CA ILE A 54 13.19 10.15 -19.81
C ILE A 54 12.63 11.09 -20.90
N GLY A 55 11.69 11.96 -20.53
CA GLY A 55 11.01 12.84 -21.47
C GLY A 55 10.23 12.05 -22.52
N THR A 56 10.60 12.21 -23.79
CA THR A 56 9.88 11.55 -24.91
C THR A 56 10.52 10.25 -25.37
N ALA A 57 11.84 10.10 -25.19
CA ALA A 57 12.58 8.94 -25.65
C ALA A 57 13.98 8.85 -25.03
N THR A 58 14.51 7.64 -24.95
CA THR A 58 15.88 7.34 -24.54
C THR A 58 16.57 6.40 -25.53
N THR A 59 17.88 6.30 -25.42
CA THR A 59 18.71 5.31 -26.09
C THR A 59 19.52 4.50 -25.07
N PRO A 60 19.98 3.28 -25.42
CA PRO A 60 20.84 2.47 -24.55
C PRO A 60 22.08 3.22 -24.04
N ASP A 61 22.69 4.06 -24.88
CA ASP A 61 23.89 4.83 -24.53
C ASP A 61 23.70 5.79 -23.34
N THR A 62 22.45 6.20 -23.09
CA THR A 62 22.09 7.11 -21.99
C THR A 62 21.60 6.39 -20.74
N PHE A 63 21.48 5.06 -20.77
CA PHE A 63 20.90 4.26 -19.68
C PHE A 63 21.63 4.42 -18.34
N SER A 64 22.96 4.49 -18.37
CA SER A 64 23.79 4.61 -17.17
C SER A 64 23.42 5.82 -16.29
N ALA A 65 22.88 6.89 -16.88
CA ALA A 65 22.42 8.08 -16.16
C ALA A 65 21.09 7.87 -15.40
N ARG A 66 20.32 6.83 -15.73
CA ARG A 66 19.02 6.50 -15.11
C ARG A 66 19.08 5.30 -14.17
N LYS A 67 20.06 4.42 -14.34
CA LYS A 67 20.25 3.20 -13.51
C LYS A 67 20.14 3.46 -12.00
N PRO A 68 20.78 4.49 -11.41
CA PRO A 68 20.64 4.75 -9.98
C PRO A 68 19.21 5.04 -9.54
N GLN A 69 18.41 5.68 -10.40
CA GLN A 69 17.03 6.02 -10.09
C GLN A 69 16.10 4.80 -10.18
N TYR A 70 16.32 3.89 -11.15
CA TYR A 70 15.64 2.59 -11.15
C TYR A 70 15.94 1.80 -9.87
N ASP A 71 17.21 1.70 -9.49
CA ASP A 71 17.63 0.96 -8.28
C ASP A 71 16.98 1.52 -7.01
N GLN A 72 16.93 2.85 -6.88
CA GLN A 72 16.28 3.52 -5.77
C GLN A 72 14.79 3.20 -5.68
N ILE A 73 14.06 3.34 -6.81
CA ILE A 73 12.63 3.05 -6.88
C ILE A 73 12.36 1.59 -6.51
N VAL A 74 13.12 0.64 -7.07
CA VAL A 74 12.95 -0.80 -6.80
C VAL A 74 13.22 -1.12 -5.33
N ALA A 75 14.26 -0.53 -4.74
CA ALA A 75 14.59 -0.71 -3.32
C ALA A 75 13.48 -0.17 -2.41
N GLU A 76 12.97 1.03 -2.69
CA GLU A 76 11.89 1.66 -1.92
C GLU A 76 10.58 0.87 -2.02
N LEU A 77 10.21 0.42 -3.22
CA LEU A 77 9.03 -0.43 -3.42
C LEU A 77 9.17 -1.76 -2.67
N GLY A 78 10.35 -2.39 -2.71
CA GLY A 78 10.61 -3.63 -1.97
C GLY A 78 10.52 -3.46 -0.44
N ALA A 79 11.02 -2.35 0.08
CA ALA A 79 10.89 -2.00 1.50
C ALA A 79 9.42 -1.77 1.89
N THR A 80 8.68 -1.01 1.07
CA THR A 80 7.27 -0.70 1.28
C THR A 80 6.41 -1.95 1.22
N GLU A 81 6.64 -2.84 0.26
CA GLU A 81 5.97 -4.14 0.16
C GLU A 81 6.17 -4.96 1.43
N THR A 82 7.40 -5.03 1.93
CA THR A 82 7.74 -5.75 3.16
C THR A 82 6.97 -5.17 4.35
N GLN A 83 6.94 -3.85 4.51
CA GLN A 83 6.18 -3.20 5.57
C GLN A 83 4.68 -3.55 5.49
N ILE A 84 4.07 -3.48 4.30
CA ILE A 84 2.65 -3.84 4.11
C ILE A 84 2.38 -5.29 4.51
N ARG A 85 3.27 -6.23 4.17
CA ARG A 85 3.09 -7.66 4.46
C ARG A 85 3.29 -8.01 5.94
N THR A 86 4.02 -7.19 6.69
CA THR A 86 4.32 -7.44 8.11
C THR A 86 3.25 -6.94 9.08
N ARG A 87 2.33 -6.08 8.63
CA ARG A 87 1.26 -5.57 9.50
C ARG A 87 0.08 -6.57 9.59
N PRO A 88 -0.82 -6.43 10.59
CA PRO A 88 -2.04 -7.22 10.66
C PRO A 88 -2.91 -7.10 9.39
N MET A 89 -3.70 -8.13 9.08
CA MET A 89 -4.54 -8.15 7.89
C MET A 89 -5.67 -7.10 7.95
N PRO A 90 -5.89 -6.31 6.87
CA PRO A 90 -7.04 -5.41 6.77
C PRO A 90 -8.39 -6.10 6.87
N SER A 91 -9.37 -5.41 7.46
CA SER A 91 -10.74 -5.91 7.50
C SER A 91 -11.34 -6.05 6.08
N SER A 92 -12.18 -7.06 5.87
CA SER A 92 -12.86 -7.30 4.59
C SER A 92 -13.74 -6.12 4.14
N ALA A 93 -14.27 -5.33 5.09
CA ALA A 93 -15.06 -4.14 4.79
C ALA A 93 -14.20 -3.02 4.17
N ALA A 94 -12.98 -2.79 4.69
CA ALA A 94 -12.06 -1.80 4.12
C ALA A 94 -11.63 -2.19 2.70
N ILE A 95 -11.28 -3.47 2.49
CA ILE A 95 -10.94 -4.02 1.17
C ILE A 95 -12.08 -3.80 0.16
N LYS A 96 -13.32 -4.11 0.53
CA LYS A 96 -14.50 -3.90 -0.33
C LYS A 96 -14.71 -2.43 -0.69
N LYS A 97 -14.51 -1.51 0.26
CA LYS A 97 -14.64 -0.06 0.01
C LYS A 97 -13.59 0.43 -0.98
N ALA A 98 -12.33 0.01 -0.80
CA ALA A 98 -11.25 0.34 -1.71
C ALA A 98 -11.50 -0.20 -3.12
N ALA A 99 -11.92 -1.47 -3.25
CA ALA A 99 -12.29 -2.06 -4.54
C ALA A 99 -13.43 -1.30 -5.24
N ALA A 100 -14.45 -0.88 -4.49
CA ALA A 100 -15.53 -0.06 -5.04
C ALA A 100 -15.06 1.34 -5.45
N ALA A 101 -14.06 1.91 -4.77
CA ALA A 101 -13.47 3.20 -5.15
C ALA A 101 -12.70 3.10 -6.47
N LEU A 102 -11.85 2.07 -6.62
CA LEU A 102 -11.13 1.79 -7.86
C LEU A 102 -12.09 1.63 -9.06
N ALA A 103 -13.18 0.88 -8.87
CA ALA A 103 -14.19 0.70 -9.91
C ALA A 103 -14.83 2.02 -10.37
N ARG A 104 -15.07 2.98 -9.44
CA ARG A 104 -15.58 4.32 -9.78
C ARG A 104 -14.57 5.17 -10.55
N MET A 105 -13.28 4.90 -10.36
CA MET A 105 -12.19 5.55 -11.09
C MET A 105 -11.88 4.86 -12.42
N HIS A 106 -12.64 3.83 -12.80
CA HIS A 106 -12.36 2.98 -13.97
C HIS A 106 -10.99 2.28 -13.91
N VAL A 107 -10.45 2.10 -12.70
CA VAL A 107 -9.22 1.35 -12.45
C VAL A 107 -9.62 -0.08 -12.09
N ALA A 108 -9.00 -1.05 -12.77
CA ALA A 108 -9.22 -2.46 -12.47
C ALA A 108 -8.84 -2.75 -11.00
N GLY A 109 -9.50 -3.74 -10.40
CA GLY A 109 -9.06 -4.26 -9.11
C GLY A 109 -7.68 -4.89 -9.18
N VAL A 110 -7.09 -5.15 -8.03
CA VAL A 110 -5.83 -5.89 -7.91
C VAL A 110 -6.05 -7.35 -8.32
N ALA A 111 -5.11 -7.92 -9.06
CA ALA A 111 -5.16 -9.31 -9.49
C ALA A 111 -5.24 -10.26 -8.29
N VAL A 112 -6.01 -11.35 -8.44
CA VAL A 112 -6.10 -12.38 -7.40
C VAL A 112 -4.82 -13.21 -7.43
N ASP A 113 -4.11 -13.23 -6.31
CA ASP A 113 -2.86 -13.98 -6.15
C ASP A 113 -2.88 -14.76 -4.84
N PRO A 114 -2.65 -16.08 -4.83
CA PRO A 114 -2.53 -16.86 -3.60
C PRO A 114 -1.47 -16.35 -2.61
N ASN A 115 -0.42 -15.68 -3.09
CA ASN A 115 0.66 -15.13 -2.28
C ASN A 115 0.32 -13.76 -1.67
N PHE A 116 -0.73 -13.10 -2.19
CA PHE A 116 -1.13 -11.75 -1.77
C PHE A 116 -2.64 -11.60 -1.53
N THR A 117 -3.40 -12.69 -1.45
CA THR A 117 -4.86 -12.70 -1.27
C THR A 117 -5.33 -11.91 -0.05
N VAL A 118 -4.42 -11.69 0.90
CA VAL A 118 -4.66 -11.00 2.16
C VAL A 118 -4.20 -9.54 2.18
N TYR A 119 -3.38 -9.09 1.22
CA TYR A 119 -2.83 -7.72 1.16
C TYR A 119 -2.88 -7.14 -0.27
N PRO A 120 -4.04 -6.64 -0.73
CA PRO A 120 -4.19 -6.11 -2.09
C PRO A 120 -3.19 -4.99 -2.42
N SER A 121 -2.86 -4.12 -1.47
CA SER A 121 -1.84 -3.09 -1.68
C SER A 121 -0.43 -3.67 -1.84
N ALA A 122 -0.06 -4.72 -1.11
CA ALA A 122 1.24 -5.37 -1.29
C ALA A 122 1.37 -5.99 -2.68
N ARG A 123 0.29 -6.58 -3.21
CA ARG A 123 0.28 -7.08 -4.59
C ARG A 123 0.47 -5.96 -5.59
N ALA A 124 -0.25 -4.84 -5.43
CA ALA A 124 -0.11 -3.69 -6.32
C ALA A 124 1.32 -3.12 -6.27
N VAL A 125 1.95 -3.05 -5.10
CA VAL A 125 3.36 -2.63 -4.96
C VAL A 125 4.31 -3.61 -5.64
N ALA A 126 4.07 -4.93 -5.52
CA ALA A 126 4.85 -5.94 -6.21
C ALA A 126 4.72 -5.83 -7.74
N ASP A 127 3.49 -5.67 -8.26
CA ASP A 127 3.25 -5.46 -9.69
C ASP A 127 3.89 -4.17 -10.20
N LEU A 128 3.87 -3.10 -9.40
CA LEU A 128 4.57 -1.85 -9.71
C LEU A 128 6.08 -2.06 -9.78
N LYS A 129 6.67 -2.74 -8.80
CA LYS A 129 8.10 -3.06 -8.77
C LYS A 129 8.51 -3.87 -10.00
N ASP A 130 7.76 -4.91 -10.34
CA ASP A 130 8.00 -5.75 -11.52
C ASP A 130 7.89 -4.93 -12.82
N THR A 131 6.94 -3.98 -12.88
CA THR A 131 6.81 -3.06 -14.01
C THR A 131 8.06 -2.19 -14.17
N ILE A 132 8.58 -1.62 -13.07
CA ILE A 132 9.78 -0.78 -13.09
C ILE A 132 11.02 -1.59 -13.48
N GLN A 133 11.16 -2.83 -13.00
CA GLN A 133 12.28 -3.72 -13.38
C GLN A 133 12.22 -4.12 -14.87
N HIS A 134 11.03 -4.39 -15.40
CA HIS A 134 10.87 -4.65 -16.84
C HIS A 134 11.14 -3.41 -17.68
N MET A 135 10.77 -2.23 -17.18
CA MET A 135 11.07 -0.95 -17.82
C MET A 135 12.58 -0.69 -17.86
N GLU A 136 13.28 -0.92 -16.73
CA GLU A 136 14.75 -0.84 -16.64
C GLU A 136 15.41 -1.73 -17.69
N ALA A 137 15.02 -3.01 -17.76
CA ALA A 137 15.58 -3.96 -18.72
C ALA A 137 15.31 -3.57 -20.18
N ALA A 138 14.13 -3.00 -20.47
CA ALA A 138 13.79 -2.51 -21.81
C ALA A 138 14.60 -1.25 -22.18
N ASP A 139 14.78 -0.35 -21.22
CA ASP A 139 15.56 0.88 -21.37
C ASP A 139 17.04 0.58 -21.63
N GLU A 140 17.64 -0.33 -20.86
CA GLU A 140 19.01 -0.81 -21.05
C GLU A 140 19.21 -1.42 -22.44
N LYS A 141 18.27 -2.27 -22.87
CA LYS A 141 18.42 -3.05 -24.09
C LYS A 141 18.16 -2.25 -25.36
N THR A 142 17.13 -1.40 -25.37
CA THR A 142 16.66 -0.74 -26.59
C THR A 142 16.39 0.75 -26.46
N GLY A 143 16.48 1.30 -25.24
CA GLY A 143 15.87 2.57 -24.88
C GLY A 143 14.34 2.47 -24.85
N LEU A 144 13.70 3.56 -24.42
CA LEU A 144 12.26 3.70 -24.29
C LEU A 144 11.77 4.79 -25.24
N ARG A 145 10.60 4.58 -25.86
CA ARG A 145 9.97 5.56 -26.75
C ARG A 145 8.55 5.16 -27.12
N GLY A 146 7.75 6.14 -27.54
CA GLY A 146 6.43 5.92 -28.14
C GLY A 146 5.53 5.04 -27.28
N GLY A 147 4.86 4.06 -27.92
CA GLY A 147 3.89 3.19 -27.25
C GLY A 147 4.47 2.36 -26.09
N LEU A 148 5.74 1.99 -26.13
CA LEU A 148 6.37 1.23 -25.04
C LEU A 148 6.50 2.08 -23.77
N LEU A 149 6.99 3.32 -23.92
CA LEU A 149 7.08 4.26 -22.80
C LEU A 149 5.70 4.57 -22.21
N ALA A 150 4.72 4.85 -23.07
CA ALA A 150 3.35 5.10 -22.64
C ALA A 150 2.72 3.90 -21.91
N ALA A 151 3.01 2.67 -22.34
CA ALA A 151 2.52 1.47 -21.68
C ALA A 151 3.07 1.34 -20.25
N PHE A 152 4.38 1.54 -20.06
CA PHE A 152 4.99 1.50 -18.73
C PHE A 152 4.46 2.60 -17.82
N GLN A 153 4.28 3.81 -18.34
CA GLN A 153 3.70 4.91 -17.57
C GLN A 153 2.27 4.57 -17.11
N ASN A 154 1.41 4.11 -18.02
CA ASN A 154 0.03 3.74 -17.69
C ASN A 154 -0.03 2.58 -16.68
N GLN A 155 0.84 1.57 -16.81
CA GLN A 155 0.92 0.47 -15.85
C GLN A 155 1.38 0.96 -14.47
N ALA A 156 2.42 1.78 -14.42
CA ALA A 156 2.92 2.34 -13.17
C ALA A 156 1.85 3.16 -12.44
N GLU A 157 1.17 4.06 -13.16
CA GLU A 157 0.06 4.87 -12.62
C GLU A 157 -1.09 4.00 -12.10
N THR A 158 -1.41 2.92 -12.82
CA THR A 158 -2.47 1.96 -12.42
C THR A 158 -2.13 1.30 -11.09
N PHE A 159 -0.94 0.70 -10.98
CA PHE A 159 -0.54 -0.03 -9.77
C PHE A 159 -0.32 0.89 -8.58
N LEU A 160 0.24 2.08 -8.80
CA LEU A 160 0.34 3.09 -7.77
C LEU A 160 -1.04 3.53 -7.26
N THR A 161 -1.98 3.80 -8.17
CA THR A 161 -3.36 4.17 -7.82
C THR A 161 -4.04 3.07 -7.01
N GLN A 162 -3.86 1.81 -7.38
CA GLN A 162 -4.34 0.67 -6.62
C GLN A 162 -3.76 0.65 -5.20
N ALA A 163 -2.43 0.69 -5.07
CA ALA A 163 -1.75 0.65 -3.78
C ALA A 163 -2.21 1.79 -2.86
N MET A 164 -2.15 3.04 -3.35
CA MET A 164 -2.55 4.22 -2.59
C MET A 164 -4.02 4.20 -2.20
N THR A 165 -4.91 3.73 -3.09
CA THR A 165 -6.34 3.64 -2.77
C THR A 165 -6.56 2.65 -1.63
N TYR A 166 -5.98 1.45 -1.69
CA TYR A 166 -6.12 0.49 -0.60
C TYR A 166 -5.59 1.04 0.72
N GLU A 167 -4.41 1.69 0.73
CA GLU A 167 -3.84 2.28 1.95
C GLU A 167 -4.68 3.43 2.51
N ASN A 168 -5.18 4.31 1.66
CA ASN A 168 -6.00 5.45 2.09
C ASN A 168 -7.32 5.02 2.71
N TYR A 169 -7.91 3.90 2.27
CA TYR A 169 -9.14 3.36 2.86
C TYR A 169 -8.93 2.65 4.22
N LEU A 170 -7.68 2.53 4.69
CA LEU A 170 -7.35 2.12 6.06
C LEU A 170 -7.30 3.31 7.03
N LYS A 171 -7.16 4.53 6.49
CA LYS A 171 -7.34 5.78 7.24
C LYS A 171 -8.84 5.91 7.54
N ARG A 172 -9.22 5.56 8.76
CA ARG A 172 -10.62 5.60 9.21
C ARG A 172 -11.18 7.02 9.20
#